data_AF-A0A5K1CWW1-F1
#
_entry.id   AF-A0A5K1CWW1-F1
#
_cell.length_a   1.000
_cell.length_b   1.000
_cell.length_c   1.000
_cell.angle_alpha   90.00
_cell.angle_beta   90.00
_cell.angle_gamma   90.00
#
_symmetry.space_group_name_H-M   'P 1'
#
loop_
_entity.id
_entity.type
_entity.pdbx_description
1 polymer ?
#
loop_
_entity_poly.entity_id
_entity_poly.type
_entity_poly.pdbx_seq_one_letter_code
_entity_poly.pdbx_strand_id
1 'polypeptide(L)'
;ERLNKIGAHITAAAPSTRTRPPITTHILDVSRGSPASGVEVVLQKWNRLEKEPSFDSAGSGDWIFQGSSVTDTDGRSGQLMPIVDHVSPGIYRISFNTR
;
A
#
# COMPACT_ATOMS: atom_id res chain seq x y z
N GLU A 1 -7.55 4.60 -46.52
CA GLU A 1 -8.47 4.36 -45.38
C GLU A 1 -8.27 2.97 -44.71
N ARG A 2 -7.02 2.57 -44.39
CA ARG A 2 -6.73 1.29 -43.71
C ARG A 2 -5.65 1.37 -42.62
N LEU A 3 -5.25 2.57 -42.20
CA LEU A 3 -4.15 2.78 -41.25
C LEU A 3 -4.59 3.23 -39.84
N ASN A 4 -5.87 3.61 -39.65
CA ASN A 4 -6.36 4.13 -38.35
C ASN A 4 -6.85 3.06 -37.36
N LYS A 5 -6.82 1.77 -37.70
CA LYS A 5 -7.35 0.72 -36.81
C LYS A 5 -6.35 0.14 -35.82
N ILE A 6 -5.04 0.43 -35.97
CA ILE A 6 -3.98 -0.19 -35.16
C ILE A 6 -3.56 0.66 -33.94
N GLY A 7 -3.96 1.94 -33.91
CA GLY A 7 -3.58 2.85 -32.82
C GLY A 7 -4.33 2.65 -31.51
N ALA A 8 -5.52 2.04 -31.54
CA ALA A 8 -6.38 1.91 -30.35
C ALA A 8 -5.89 0.85 -29.34
N HIS A 9 -5.08 -0.12 -29.77
CA HIS A 9 -4.60 -1.22 -28.90
C HIS A 9 -3.25 -0.89 -28.23
N ILE A 10 -2.57 0.18 -28.65
CA ILE A 10 -1.22 0.52 -28.16
C ILE A 10 -1.27 1.49 -26.98
N THR A 11 -2.42 2.08 -26.65
CA THR A 11 -2.50 3.18 -25.66
C THR A 11 -3.44 2.94 -24.47
N ALA A 12 -4.23 1.87 -24.46
CA ALA A 12 -5.04 1.55 -23.28
C ALA A 12 -4.33 0.49 -22.44
N ALA A 13 -3.79 0.88 -21.28
CA ALA A 13 -3.50 -0.09 -20.23
C ALA A 13 -4.78 -0.91 -19.98
N ALA A 14 -4.70 -2.24 -20.10
CA ALA A 14 -5.83 -3.11 -19.79
C ALA A 14 -6.31 -2.81 -18.36
N PRO A 15 -7.63 -2.80 -18.09
CA PRO A 15 -8.13 -2.62 -16.74
C PRO A 15 -7.56 -3.73 -15.86
N SER A 16 -7.07 -3.36 -14.67
CA SER A 16 -6.52 -4.30 -13.72
C SER A 16 -7.57 -5.37 -13.39
N THR A 17 -7.22 -6.65 -13.54
CA THR A 17 -8.10 -7.77 -13.15
C THR A 17 -8.09 -8.02 -11.65
N ARG A 18 -7.33 -7.20 -10.91
CA ARG A 18 -7.11 -7.36 -9.49
C ARG A 18 -8.29 -6.80 -8.71
N THR A 19 -8.74 -7.55 -7.70
CA THR A 19 -9.84 -7.13 -6.81
C THR A 19 -9.34 -6.63 -5.46
N ARG A 20 -8.02 -6.62 -5.22
CA ARG A 20 -7.40 -6.24 -3.95
C ARG A 20 -6.17 -5.36 -4.16
N PRO A 21 -5.87 -4.45 -3.23
CA PRO A 21 -4.61 -3.72 -3.26
C PRO A 21 -3.42 -4.68 -3.17
N PRO A 22 -2.29 -4.36 -3.80
CA PRO A 22 -1.12 -5.24 -3.78
C PRO A 22 -0.41 -5.33 -2.42
N ILE A 23 -0.65 -4.37 -1.51
CA ILE A 23 -0.15 -4.41 -0.13
C ILE A 23 -1.35 -4.54 0.81
N THR A 24 -1.35 -5.61 1.62
CA THR A 24 -2.40 -5.92 2.61
C THR A 24 -1.75 -6.32 3.94
N THR A 25 -2.44 -6.12 5.07
CA THR A 25 -1.98 -6.62 6.37
C THR A 25 -3.08 -7.39 7.12
N HIS A 26 -2.65 -8.27 8.04
CA HIS A 26 -3.49 -8.99 9.00
C HIS A 26 -2.75 -8.99 10.34
N ILE A 27 -3.37 -8.41 11.36
CA ILE A 27 -2.78 -8.17 12.68
C ILE A 27 -3.43 -9.11 13.70
N LEU A 28 -2.60 -9.80 14.47
CA LEU A 28 -3.03 -10.71 15.54
C LEU A 28 -2.57 -10.18 16.90
N ASP A 29 -3.46 -10.20 17.88
CA ASP A 29 -3.12 -10.06 19.28
C ASP A 29 -2.80 -11.45 19.85
N VAL A 30 -1.50 -11.76 19.93
CA VAL A 30 -1.01 -13.04 20.44
C VAL A 30 -1.17 -13.20 21.95
N SER A 31 -1.38 -12.11 22.70
CA SER A 31 -1.65 -12.19 24.14
C SER A 31 -3.05 -12.74 24.42
N ARG A 32 -3.98 -12.51 23.49
CA ARG A 32 -5.38 -12.97 23.55
C ARG A 32 -5.69 -14.15 22.63
N GLY A 33 -4.79 -14.46 21.69
CA GLY A 33 -5.00 -15.50 20.68
C GLY A 33 -6.10 -15.15 19.69
N SER A 34 -6.29 -13.86 19.36
CA SER A 34 -7.37 -13.38 18.50
C SER A 34 -6.90 -12.31 17.50
N PRO A 35 -7.62 -12.06 16.40
CA PRO A 35 -7.34 -10.92 15.54
C PRO A 35 -7.38 -9.58 16.30
N ALA A 36 -6.48 -8.67 15.95
CA ALA A 36 -6.41 -7.34 16.54
C ALA A 36 -7.30 -6.37 15.74
N SER A 37 -8.54 -6.21 16.18
CA SER A 37 -9.50 -5.25 15.62
C SER A 37 -9.23 -3.84 16.10
N GLY A 38 -9.51 -2.83 15.28
CA GLY A 38 -9.43 -1.43 15.69
C GLY A 38 -8.02 -0.82 15.65
N VAL A 39 -7.03 -1.52 15.10
CA VAL A 39 -5.65 -1.02 15.00
C VAL A 39 -5.53 -0.07 13.82
N GLU A 40 -5.08 1.16 14.08
CA GLU A 40 -4.76 2.12 13.02
C GLU A 40 -3.48 1.71 12.30
N VAL A 41 -3.55 1.72 10.97
CA VAL A 41 -2.48 1.32 10.06
C VAL A 41 -2.23 2.44 9.05
N VAL A 42 -0.96 2.80 8.86
CA VAL A 42 -0.54 3.81 7.87
C VAL A 42 0.52 3.21 6.96
N LEU A 43 0.35 3.35 5.65
CA LEU A 43 1.33 2.99 4.63
C LEU A 43 1.98 4.25 4.05
N GLN A 44 3.31 4.24 3.97
CA GLN A 44 4.11 5.31 3.38
C GLN A 44 5.19 4.74 2.46
N LYS A 45 5.63 5.54 1.50
CA LYS A 45 6.73 5.22 0.58
C LYS A 45 7.86 6.22 0.76
N TRP A 46 9.09 5.73 0.78
CA TRP A 46 10.28 6.56 0.81
C TRP A 46 10.46 7.32 -0.50
N ASN A 47 10.73 8.62 -0.44
CA ASN A 47 10.82 9.50 -1.61
C ASN A 47 12.22 9.61 -2.22
N ARG A 48 13.30 9.26 -1.50
CA ARG A 48 14.68 9.42 -1.99
C ARG A 48 15.24 8.11 -2.53
N LEU A 49 15.74 8.15 -3.76
CA LEU A 49 16.39 7.00 -4.39
C LEU A 49 17.86 6.83 -3.94
N GLU A 50 18.50 7.91 -3.52
CA GLU A 50 19.96 7.95 -3.30
C GLU A 50 20.37 7.81 -1.82
N LYS A 51 19.40 7.81 -0.90
CA LYS A 51 19.65 7.73 0.54
C LYS A 51 18.71 6.70 1.13
N GLU A 52 19.24 5.75 1.90
CA GLU A 52 18.40 4.86 2.68
C GLU A 52 17.70 5.60 3.82
N PRO A 53 16.46 5.25 4.16
CA PRO A 53 15.79 5.82 5.32
C PRO A 53 16.56 5.48 6.59
N SER A 54 16.77 6.48 7.43
CA SER A 54 17.17 6.27 8.82
C SER A 54 15.96 5.78 9.61
N PHE A 55 16.14 4.73 10.41
CA PHE A 55 15.10 4.15 11.28
C PHE A 55 14.95 4.90 12.61
N ASP A 56 15.95 5.71 12.93
CA ASP A 56 16.21 6.42 14.16
C ASP A 56 15.69 7.86 14.13
N SER A 57 15.40 8.40 12.95
CA SER A 57 14.72 9.67 12.79
C SER A 57 13.25 9.46 12.46
N ALA A 58 12.36 9.91 13.34
CA ALA A 58 10.95 10.19 13.03
C ALA A 58 10.78 11.36 12.02
N GLY A 59 11.75 11.55 11.12
CA GLY A 59 11.76 12.57 10.10
C GLY A 59 10.61 12.32 9.12
N SER A 60 9.60 13.16 9.21
CA SER A 60 8.37 13.12 8.41
C SER A 60 8.55 13.55 6.97
N GLY A 61 9.65 14.25 6.64
CA GLY A 61 9.79 14.95 5.35
C GLY A 61 9.98 14.03 4.13
N ASP A 62 10.50 12.82 4.33
CA ASP A 62 10.90 11.94 3.22
C ASP A 62 9.99 10.71 3.03
N TRP A 63 8.98 10.55 3.88
CA TRP A 63 7.97 9.47 3.77
C TRP A 63 6.67 10.00 3.18
N ILE A 64 6.37 9.63 1.93
CA ILE A 64 5.13 10.00 1.22
C ILE A 64 4.00 9.07 1.63
N PHE A 65 2.92 9.63 2.19
CA PHE A 65 1.70 8.90 2.50
C PHE A 65 1.12 8.16 1.28
N GLN A 66 0.75 6.89 1.45
CA GLN A 66 0.10 6.06 0.43
C GLN A 66 -1.36 5.76 0.78
N GLY A 67 -1.65 5.58 2.07
CA GLY A 67 -3.00 5.30 2.56
C GLY A 67 -2.99 4.91 4.04
N SER A 68 -4.18 4.88 4.63
CA SER A 68 -4.41 4.43 6.00
C SER A 68 -5.71 3.65 6.11
N SER A 69 -5.81 2.82 7.14
CA SER A 69 -7.00 2.06 7.48
C SER A 69 -7.02 1.75 8.97
N VAL A 70 -8.19 1.41 9.49
CA VAL A 70 -8.35 0.69 10.76
C VAL A 70 -8.60 -0.78 10.45
N THR A 71 -8.08 -1.70 11.26
CA THR A 71 -8.35 -3.13 11.08
C THR A 71 -9.79 -3.51 11.43
N ASP A 72 -10.37 -4.41 10.64
CA ASP A 72 -11.69 -4.97 10.87
C ASP A 72 -11.70 -6.04 12.00
N THR A 73 -12.83 -6.70 12.22
CA THR A 73 -12.99 -7.74 13.24
C THR A 73 -12.17 -9.00 12.97
N ASP A 74 -11.71 -9.22 11.73
CA ASP A 74 -10.75 -10.27 11.34
C ASP A 74 -9.30 -9.74 11.38
N GLY A 75 -9.05 -8.57 12.00
CA GLY A 75 -7.72 -8.00 12.12
C GLY A 75 -7.09 -7.56 10.79
N ARG A 76 -7.87 -7.46 9.70
CA ARG A 76 -7.37 -7.11 8.37
C ARG A 76 -7.50 -5.62 8.15
N SER A 77 -6.49 -5.00 7.54
CA SER A 77 -6.65 -3.63 7.07
C SER A 77 -7.60 -3.58 5.88
N GLY A 78 -8.35 -2.50 5.77
CA GLY A 78 -8.92 -2.06 4.50
C GLY A 78 -7.85 -1.62 3.50
N GLN A 79 -8.27 -0.83 2.50
CA GLN A 79 -7.44 -0.46 1.37
C GLN A 79 -6.35 0.56 1.75
N LEU A 80 -5.09 0.12 1.79
CA LEU A 80 -3.92 0.96 2.11
C LEU A 80 -3.30 1.68 0.91
N MET A 81 -3.70 1.34 -0.31
CA MET A 81 -3.27 1.98 -1.56
C MET A 81 -4.23 1.61 -2.70
N PRO A 82 -4.26 2.34 -3.82
CA PRO A 82 -5.08 1.98 -4.98
C PRO A 82 -4.83 0.55 -5.47
N ILE A 83 -5.89 -0.05 -6.04
CA ILE A 83 -5.77 -1.32 -6.75
C ILE A 83 -5.04 -1.06 -8.07
N VAL A 84 -3.77 -1.43 -8.11
CA VAL A 84 -2.89 -1.33 -9.27
C VAL A 84 -2.32 -2.70 -9.58
N ASP A 85 -1.93 -2.99 -10.82
CA ASP A 85 -1.33 -4.27 -11.20
C ASP A 85 0.12 -4.41 -10.70
N HIS A 86 0.85 -3.30 -10.63
CA HIS A 86 2.24 -3.27 -10.21
C HIS A 86 2.45 -2.21 -9.13
N VAL A 87 3.13 -2.59 -8.05
CA VAL A 87 3.62 -1.64 -7.06
C VAL A 87 4.86 -0.97 -7.62
N SER A 88 4.95 0.34 -7.51
CA SER A 88 6.17 1.06 -7.89
C SER A 88 7.33 0.62 -7.00
N PRO A 89 8.48 0.19 -7.55
CA PRO A 89 9.64 -0.20 -6.74
C PRO A 89 10.08 0.90 -5.75
N GLY A 90 10.64 0.48 -4.63
CA GLY A 90 11.16 1.37 -3.58
C GLY A 90 10.94 0.82 -2.17
N ILE A 91 11.27 1.64 -1.18
CA ILE A 91 11.13 1.29 0.23
C ILE A 91 9.77 1.77 0.73
N TYR A 92 9.05 0.88 1.42
CA TYR A 92 7.76 1.16 2.03
C TYR A 92 7.86 0.98 3.55
N ARG A 93 7.12 1.82 4.28
CA ARG A 93 6.94 1.73 5.73
C ARG A 93 5.48 1.51 6.02
N ILE A 94 5.20 0.52 6.86
CA ILE A 94 3.89 0.32 7.49
C ILE A 94 4.02 0.62 8.98
N SER A 95 3.13 1.47 9.49
CA SER A 95 3.08 1.85 10.90
C SER A 95 1.78 1.36 11.52
N PHE A 96 1.89 0.75 12.70
CA PHE A 96 0.76 0.22 13.46
C PHE A 96 0.64 1.00 14.77
N ASN A 97 -0.54 1.51 15.07
CA ASN A 97 -0.80 2.14 16.36
C ASN A 97 -1.14 1.05 17.39
N THR A 98 -0.11 0.54 18.08
CA THR A 98 -0.23 -0.56 19.05
C THR A 98 -0.23 -0.10 20.51
N ARG A 99 -0.48 1.19 20.77
CA ARG A 99 -0.51 1.77 22.12
C ARG A 99 -1.93 1.95 22.63
#